data_AF-A0A537R8W0-F1
#
_entry.id   AF-A0A537R8W0-F1
#
_cell.length_a   1.000
_cell.length_b   1.000
_cell.length_c   1.000
_cell.angle_alpha   90.00
_cell.angle_beta   90.00
_cell.angle_gamma   90.00
#
_symmetry.space_group_name_H-M   'P 1'
#
loop_
_entity.id
_entity.type
_entity.pdbx_description
1 polymer ?
#
loop_
_entity_poly.entity_id
_entity_poly.type
_entity_poly.pdbx_seq_one_letter_code
_entity_poly.pdbx_strand_id
1 'polypeptide(L)'
;MSSGKALENQAAATGEAPFYIPATGAASRPRLTLKHNDTFAVFDSHGDIGATTGTPDGLFDCDTRFLSHLELSINGEQPLLLGSAIRDDNLSFHVDLTNADFYEDDRLVLLKDTVHVGRTIYLGDGSLRERIALSNHGAQAIDLTLSLAFASDFADIFEVRGVRRKRRGQGWRRILGGGGVVLSYRGLDETLRETALSFEPAPTLQMESAATYALRLAP
;
A
#
# COMPACT_ATOMS: atom_id res chain seq x y z
N MET A 1 50.96 33.85 51.74
CA MET A 1 50.89 32.51 51.10
C MET A 1 49.82 31.74 51.87
N SER A 2 48.72 31.23 51.33
CA SER A 2 48.26 30.99 49.97
C SER A 2 46.71 31.01 50.01
N SER A 3 46.10 31.53 48.95
CA SER A 3 44.65 31.61 48.74
C SER A 3 43.99 30.23 48.65
N GLY A 4 42.94 30.00 49.43
CA GLY A 4 41.95 28.96 49.18
C GLY A 4 40.88 29.50 48.23
N LYS A 5 40.99 29.17 46.94
CA LYS A 5 40.01 29.53 45.90
C LYS A 5 38.70 28.76 46.12
N ALA A 6 37.60 29.50 46.09
CA ALA A 6 36.27 28.98 45.75
C ALA A 6 36.33 28.32 44.36
N LEU A 7 35.71 27.15 44.21
CA LEU A 7 35.41 26.56 42.91
C LEU A 7 33.91 26.54 42.76
N GLU A 8 33.47 27.36 41.82
CA GLU A 8 32.12 27.54 41.34
C GLU A 8 31.52 26.23 40.83
N ASN A 9 30.25 26.05 41.14
CA ASN A 9 29.39 25.00 40.66
C ASN A 9 29.04 25.28 39.19
N GLN A 10 29.76 24.67 38.24
CA GLN A 10 29.35 24.67 36.83
C GLN A 10 28.25 23.64 36.64
N ALA A 11 27.01 24.12 36.56
CA ALA A 11 25.88 23.36 36.02
C ALA A 11 26.19 23.01 34.56
N ALA A 12 26.44 21.74 34.30
CA ALA A 12 26.46 21.21 32.95
C ALA A 12 25.03 21.28 32.39
N ALA A 13 24.79 22.21 31.47
CA ALA A 13 23.60 22.24 30.67
C ALA A 13 23.61 21.02 29.73
N THR A 14 22.87 19.97 30.10
CA THR A 14 22.53 18.87 29.19
C THR A 14 21.53 19.40 28.17
N GLY A 15 22.03 19.85 27.03
CA GLY A 15 21.21 20.02 25.84
C GLY A 15 20.78 18.65 25.35
N GLU A 16 19.52 18.28 25.60
CA GLU A 16 18.89 17.14 24.93
C GLU A 16 18.86 17.43 23.43
N ALA A 17 19.68 16.71 22.66
CA ALA A 17 19.51 16.68 21.22
C ALA A 17 18.14 16.04 20.93
N PRO A 18 17.28 16.64 20.10
CA PRO A 18 16.04 16.00 19.70
C PRO A 18 16.39 14.70 18.97
N PHE A 19 16.09 13.57 19.59
CA PHE A 19 16.26 12.25 18.98
C PHE A 19 15.25 12.12 17.83
N TYR A 20 15.69 12.50 16.63
CA TYR A 20 14.96 12.19 15.40
C TYR A 20 15.19 10.72 15.07
N ILE A 21 14.15 9.89 15.26
CA ILE A 21 14.15 8.51 14.82
C ILE A 21 13.62 8.50 13.38
N PRO A 22 14.48 8.26 12.37
CA PRO A 22 14.00 8.10 11.01
C PRO A 22 13.07 6.89 10.97
N ALA A 23 11.85 7.09 10.47
CA ALA A 23 10.90 5.99 10.29
C ALA A 23 11.29 5.22 9.02
N THR A 24 12.20 4.26 9.15
CA THR A 24 12.51 3.29 8.10
C THR A 24 11.83 1.95 8.45
N GLY A 25 10.92 1.52 7.60
CA GLY A 25 10.04 0.37 7.89
C GLY A 25 10.76 -0.98 7.80
N ALA A 26 10.48 -1.85 8.78
CA ALA A 26 10.29 -3.29 8.61
C ALA A 26 9.84 -3.93 9.95
N ALA A 27 8.63 -3.60 10.41
CA ALA A 27 7.93 -4.42 11.39
C ALA A 27 7.16 -5.53 10.65
N SER A 28 7.00 -6.70 11.28
CA SER A 28 6.14 -7.77 10.77
C SER A 28 4.75 -7.21 10.44
N ARG A 29 4.30 -7.34 9.18
CA ARG A 29 2.94 -6.95 8.78
C ARG A 29 1.98 -8.11 9.00
N PRO A 30 1.07 -8.04 9.99
CA PRO A 30 0.07 -9.08 10.17
C PRO A 30 -0.81 -9.18 8.93
N ARG A 31 -1.30 -10.38 8.63
CA ARG A 31 -2.19 -10.63 7.50
C ARG A 31 -3.63 -10.56 7.96
N LEU A 32 -4.47 -9.96 7.12
CA LEU A 32 -5.90 -9.82 7.33
C LEU A 32 -6.63 -10.47 6.16
N THR A 33 -7.78 -11.08 6.43
CA THR A 33 -8.55 -11.81 5.40
C THR A 33 -10.00 -11.35 5.39
N LEU A 34 -10.46 -10.92 4.21
CA LEU A 34 -11.89 -10.74 3.92
C LEU A 34 -12.39 -11.95 3.13
N LYS A 35 -13.62 -12.39 3.38
CA LYS A 35 -14.24 -13.49 2.64
C LYS A 35 -15.71 -13.21 2.37
N HIS A 36 -16.13 -13.44 1.13
CA HIS A 36 -17.52 -13.40 0.71
C HIS A 36 -17.77 -14.48 -0.36
N ASN A 37 -18.62 -15.48 -0.04
CA ASN A 37 -18.85 -16.66 -0.87
C ASN A 37 -17.55 -17.40 -1.23
N ASP A 38 -17.31 -17.65 -2.52
CA ASP A 38 -16.13 -18.32 -3.07
C ASP A 38 -14.93 -17.38 -3.26
N THR A 39 -15.13 -16.08 -2.98
CA THR A 39 -14.10 -15.05 -3.10
C THR A 39 -13.51 -14.73 -1.72
N PHE A 40 -12.18 -14.66 -1.64
CA PHE A 40 -11.49 -14.17 -0.45
C PHE A 40 -10.28 -13.35 -0.83
N ALA A 41 -9.92 -12.40 0.02
CA ALA A 41 -8.76 -11.54 -0.20
C ALA A 41 -7.87 -11.53 1.05
N VAL A 42 -6.57 -11.70 0.84
CA VAL A 42 -5.54 -11.67 1.88
C VAL A 42 -4.67 -10.43 1.67
N PHE A 43 -4.63 -9.57 2.68
CA PHE A 43 -3.90 -8.31 2.71
C PHE A 43 -2.84 -8.33 3.81
N ASP A 44 -1.87 -7.45 3.70
CA ASP A 44 -1.06 -7.03 4.83
C ASP A 44 -1.77 -5.92 5.66
N SER A 45 -1.16 -5.51 6.76
CA SER A 45 -1.72 -4.48 7.65
C SER A 45 -1.83 -3.08 7.04
N HIS A 46 -1.20 -2.83 5.90
CA HIS A 46 -1.29 -1.56 5.18
C HIS A 46 -2.45 -1.56 4.18
N GLY A 47 -3.14 -2.69 4.00
CA GLY A 47 -4.14 -2.86 2.94
C GLY A 47 -3.55 -3.31 1.62
N ASP A 48 -2.25 -3.59 1.57
CA ASP A 48 -1.58 -4.01 0.34
C ASP A 48 -1.71 -5.51 0.12
N ILE A 49 -1.71 -5.90 -1.15
CA ILE A 49 -1.63 -7.29 -1.61
C ILE A 49 -0.24 -7.49 -2.20
N GLY A 50 0.53 -8.44 -1.68
CA GLY A 50 1.78 -8.88 -2.32
C GLY A 50 2.90 -7.84 -2.30
N ALA A 51 2.84 -6.83 -1.42
CA ALA A 51 3.92 -5.87 -1.20
C ALA A 51 5.15 -6.52 -0.54
N THR A 52 4.95 -7.61 0.22
CA THR A 52 6.04 -8.44 0.73
C THR A 52 6.25 -9.64 -0.20
N THR A 53 7.47 -9.88 -0.65
CA THR A 53 7.78 -11.00 -1.55
C THR A 53 7.55 -12.35 -0.87
N GLY A 54 6.98 -13.31 -1.60
CA GLY A 54 6.81 -14.70 -1.14
C GLY A 54 5.66 -14.93 -0.17
N THR A 55 4.79 -13.94 0.02
CA THR A 55 3.57 -14.08 0.82
C THR A 55 2.44 -14.71 0.00
N PRO A 56 1.46 -15.37 0.66
CA PRO A 56 0.29 -15.93 -0.01
C PRO A 56 -0.80 -14.87 -0.30
N ASP A 57 -0.46 -13.59 -0.20
CA ASP A 57 -1.39 -12.49 -0.35
C ASP A 57 -2.04 -12.53 -1.74
N GLY A 58 -3.30 -12.10 -1.83
CA GLY A 58 -4.01 -12.13 -3.10
C GLY A 58 -5.51 -11.94 -2.98
N LEU A 59 -6.14 -11.57 -4.09
CA LEU A 59 -7.57 -11.76 -4.32
C LEU A 59 -7.77 -13.11 -5.01
N PHE A 60 -8.56 -13.97 -4.39
CA PHE A 60 -8.84 -15.32 -4.85
C PHE A 60 -10.32 -15.47 -5.14
N ASP A 61 -10.62 -16.24 -6.18
CA ASP A 61 -11.95 -16.73 -6.49
C ASP A 61 -11.85 -18.18 -6.97
N CYS A 62 -12.71 -19.06 -6.46
CA CYS A 62 -12.70 -20.48 -6.80
C CYS A 62 -11.28 -21.11 -6.79
N ASP A 63 -10.55 -20.92 -5.68
CA ASP A 63 -9.19 -21.40 -5.44
C ASP A 63 -8.08 -20.87 -6.40
N THR A 64 -8.37 -19.86 -7.22
CA THR A 64 -7.41 -19.23 -8.14
C THR A 64 -7.13 -17.79 -7.73
N ARG A 65 -5.87 -17.36 -7.71
CA ARG A 65 -5.45 -15.99 -7.40
C ARG A 65 -5.58 -15.07 -8.62
N PHE A 66 -6.65 -14.27 -8.64
CA PHE A 66 -6.94 -13.31 -9.70
C PHE A 66 -6.13 -12.01 -9.58
N LEU A 67 -5.78 -11.59 -8.37
CA LEU A 67 -4.87 -10.44 -8.15
C LEU A 67 -3.75 -10.87 -7.20
N SER A 68 -2.51 -10.81 -7.65
CA SER A 68 -1.32 -11.19 -6.88
C SER A 68 -0.61 -10.00 -6.27
N HIS A 69 -0.89 -8.79 -6.76
CA HIS A 69 -0.27 -7.57 -6.29
C HIS A 69 -1.24 -6.38 -6.41
N LEU A 70 -1.33 -5.59 -5.35
CA LEU A 70 -2.01 -4.30 -5.28
C LEU A 70 -1.35 -3.49 -4.16
N GLU A 71 -0.49 -2.54 -4.51
CA GLU A 71 0.34 -1.81 -3.56
C GLU A 71 0.20 -0.29 -3.76
N LEU A 72 0.01 0.42 -2.65
CA LEU A 72 -0.13 1.88 -2.62
C LEU A 72 1.18 2.56 -2.19
N SER A 73 1.60 3.56 -2.95
CA SER A 73 2.73 4.44 -2.60
C SER A 73 2.39 5.92 -2.75
N ILE A 74 3.07 6.77 -1.97
CA ILE A 74 3.04 8.24 -2.07
C ILE A 74 4.44 8.70 -2.44
N ASN A 75 4.57 9.44 -3.54
CA ASN A 75 5.86 9.90 -4.09
C ASN A 75 6.88 8.75 -4.24
N GLY A 76 6.41 7.55 -4.56
CA GLY A 76 7.24 6.36 -4.72
C GLY A 76 7.64 5.65 -3.42
N GLU A 77 7.32 6.23 -2.26
CA GLU A 77 7.57 5.61 -0.95
C GLU A 77 6.31 4.99 -0.37
N GLN A 78 6.51 3.99 0.47
CA GLN A 78 5.42 3.37 1.17
C GLN A 78 4.95 4.25 2.36
N PRO A 79 3.63 4.45 2.53
CA PRO A 79 3.10 5.14 3.70
C PRO A 79 3.36 4.39 5.01
N LEU A 80 3.44 5.14 6.10
CA LEU A 80 3.55 4.65 7.47
C LEU A 80 2.17 4.24 8.01
N LEU A 81 2.10 3.11 8.72
CA LEU A 81 0.86 2.63 9.34
C LEU A 81 0.53 3.38 10.64
N LEU A 82 -0.66 3.96 10.71
CA LEU A 82 -1.24 4.50 11.94
C LEU A 82 -2.14 3.47 12.65
N GLY A 83 -2.89 2.68 11.88
CA GLY A 83 -3.76 1.64 12.41
C GLY A 83 -4.54 0.91 11.31
N SER A 84 -5.05 -0.27 11.62
CA SER A 84 -5.86 -1.05 10.67
C SER A 84 -6.82 -1.99 11.41
N ALA A 85 -8.06 -2.12 10.95
CA ALA A 85 -9.06 -2.99 11.57
C ALA A 85 -10.08 -3.53 10.55
N ILE A 86 -10.44 -4.80 10.69
CA ILE A 86 -11.62 -5.39 10.04
C ILE A 86 -12.85 -5.05 10.89
N ARG A 87 -13.94 -4.61 10.26
CA ARG A 87 -15.21 -4.39 10.97
C ARG A 87 -15.86 -5.69 11.40
N ASP A 88 -16.77 -5.61 12.37
CA ASP A 88 -17.50 -6.76 12.92
C ASP A 88 -18.30 -7.56 11.86
N ASP A 89 -18.66 -6.94 10.74
CA ASP A 89 -19.32 -7.61 9.62
C ASP A 89 -18.39 -8.52 8.79
N ASN A 90 -17.08 -8.44 9.01
CA ASN A 90 -16.03 -9.16 8.28
C ASN A 90 -16.06 -8.95 6.75
N LEU A 91 -16.70 -7.88 6.30
CA LEU A 91 -16.83 -7.51 4.89
C LEU A 91 -16.05 -6.24 4.54
N SER A 92 -15.68 -5.44 5.55
CA SER A 92 -14.95 -4.20 5.36
C SER A 92 -13.66 -4.14 6.18
N PHE A 93 -12.61 -3.62 5.55
CA PHE A 93 -11.28 -3.42 6.12
C PHE A 93 -10.92 -1.94 6.02
N HIS A 94 -10.59 -1.34 7.17
CA HIS A 94 -10.14 0.04 7.27
C HIS A 94 -8.67 0.10 7.60
N VAL A 95 -7.95 0.99 6.92
CA VAL A 95 -6.54 1.27 7.16
C VAL A 95 -6.33 2.77 7.21
N ASP A 96 -5.67 3.22 8.26
CA ASP A 96 -5.18 4.58 8.42
C ASP A 96 -3.67 4.58 8.25
N LEU A 97 -3.20 5.33 7.27
CA LEU A 97 -1.78 5.51 6.95
C LEU A 97 -1.42 7.00 6.97
N THR A 98 -0.13 7.29 6.93
CA THR A 98 0.39 8.64 6.71
C THR A 98 1.68 8.63 5.90
N ASN A 99 2.07 9.78 5.35
CA ASN A 99 3.31 9.88 4.59
C ASN A 99 4.56 9.74 5.48
N ALA A 100 5.64 9.24 4.89
CA ALA A 100 6.99 9.35 5.43
C ALA A 100 7.58 10.75 5.21
N ASP A 101 8.76 11.00 5.76
CA ASP A 101 9.54 12.19 5.43
C ASP A 101 10.01 12.12 3.97
N PHE A 102 9.75 13.17 3.19
CA PHE A 102 10.22 13.28 1.81
C PHE A 102 11.29 14.33 1.68
N TYR A 103 12.35 13.99 0.94
CA TYR A 103 13.50 14.85 0.70
C TYR A 103 13.71 15.10 -0.78
N GLU A 104 14.01 16.34 -1.15
CA GLU A 104 14.55 16.72 -2.46
C GLU A 104 15.88 17.44 -2.25
N ASP A 105 16.94 17.01 -2.95
CA ASP A 105 18.31 17.55 -2.80
C ASP A 105 18.76 17.68 -1.32
N ASP A 106 18.57 16.61 -0.54
CA ASP A 106 18.84 16.52 0.92
C ASP A 106 18.05 17.51 1.79
N ARG A 107 17.00 18.14 1.26
CA ARG A 107 16.11 19.04 2.00
C ARG A 107 14.76 18.39 2.22
N LEU A 108 14.30 18.40 3.47
CA LEU A 108 12.96 17.96 3.81
C LEU A 108 11.92 18.85 3.12
N VAL A 109 11.17 18.28 2.17
CA VAL A 109 10.11 18.98 1.42
C VAL A 109 8.72 18.68 1.97
N LEU A 110 8.55 17.53 2.60
CA LEU A 110 7.31 17.15 3.26
C LEU A 110 7.62 16.33 4.51
N LEU A 111 7.23 16.88 5.66
CA LEU A 111 7.36 16.22 6.97
C LEU A 111 6.40 15.02 7.04
N LYS A 112 6.84 13.93 7.66
CA LYS A 112 5.96 12.81 8.02
C LYS A 112 4.73 13.27 8.82
N ASP A 113 3.72 12.42 8.90
CA ASP A 113 2.49 12.68 9.66
C ASP A 113 1.66 13.88 9.14
N THR A 114 1.99 14.42 7.94
CA THR A 114 1.35 15.62 7.37
C THR A 114 0.14 15.27 6.50
N VAL A 115 0.21 14.18 5.75
CA VAL A 115 -0.84 13.68 4.88
C VAL A 115 -1.42 12.41 5.49
N HIS A 116 -2.70 12.44 5.85
CA HIS A 116 -3.44 11.25 6.25
C HIS A 116 -3.98 10.54 5.01
N VAL A 117 -3.88 9.21 5.01
CA VAL A 117 -4.44 8.35 3.97
C VAL A 117 -5.38 7.34 4.60
N GLY A 118 -6.67 7.49 4.35
CA GLY A 118 -7.69 6.54 4.78
C GLY A 118 -8.04 5.57 3.64
N ARG A 119 -7.85 4.26 3.85
CA ARG A 119 -8.29 3.20 2.94
C ARG A 119 -9.53 2.53 3.51
N THR A 120 -10.57 2.39 2.70
CA THR A 120 -11.74 1.56 3.00
C THR A 120 -11.90 0.51 1.92
N ILE A 121 -11.68 -0.74 2.28
CA ILE A 121 -11.69 -1.89 1.38
C ILE A 121 -12.93 -2.72 1.69
N TYR A 122 -13.66 -3.13 0.66
CA TYR A 122 -14.87 -3.95 0.76
C TYR A 122 -14.80 -5.12 -0.21
N LEU A 123 -15.18 -6.31 0.25
CA LEU A 123 -15.28 -7.50 -0.59
C LEU A 123 -16.74 -7.96 -0.70
N GLY A 124 -17.24 -8.05 -1.94
CA GLY A 124 -18.57 -8.60 -2.21
C GLY A 124 -18.82 -8.80 -3.69
N ASP A 125 -19.70 -9.74 -4.02
CA ASP A 125 -20.11 -10.04 -5.40
C ASP A 125 -18.93 -10.32 -6.35
N GLY A 126 -17.93 -11.09 -5.88
CA GLY A 126 -16.72 -11.40 -6.66
C GLY A 126 -15.80 -10.21 -6.91
N SER A 127 -16.06 -9.07 -6.27
CA SER A 127 -15.36 -7.81 -6.53
C SER A 127 -14.73 -7.26 -5.26
N LEU A 128 -13.48 -6.79 -5.39
CA LEU A 128 -12.82 -5.98 -4.38
C LEU A 128 -13.00 -4.51 -4.73
N ARG A 129 -13.60 -3.74 -3.82
CA ARG A 129 -13.78 -2.29 -3.97
C ARG A 129 -12.95 -1.57 -2.92
N GLU A 130 -12.22 -0.56 -3.35
CA GLU A 130 -11.39 0.25 -2.47
C GLU A 130 -11.69 1.73 -2.67
N ARG A 131 -11.85 2.46 -1.56
CA ARG A 131 -11.88 3.92 -1.52
C ARG A 131 -10.65 4.41 -0.77
N ILE A 132 -9.88 5.28 -1.42
CA ILE A 132 -8.73 5.96 -0.84
C ILE A 132 -9.10 7.42 -0.64
N ALA A 133 -8.97 7.92 0.59
CA ALA A 133 -9.17 9.32 0.96
C ALA A 133 -7.84 9.91 1.41
N LEU A 134 -7.53 11.12 0.96
CA LEU A 134 -6.31 11.85 1.31
C LEU A 134 -6.69 13.17 1.99
N SER A 135 -6.09 13.45 3.14
CA SER A 135 -6.28 14.70 3.87
C SER A 135 -4.92 15.32 4.17
N ASN A 136 -4.75 16.61 3.88
CA ASN A 136 -3.57 17.36 4.26
C ASN A 136 -3.83 18.03 5.61
N HIS A 137 -2.95 17.81 6.58
CA HIS A 137 -2.99 18.44 7.91
C HIS A 137 -1.89 19.50 8.09
N GLY A 138 -1.12 19.78 7.04
CA GLY A 138 -0.14 20.85 6.98
C GLY A 138 -0.75 22.22 6.73
N ALA A 139 0.05 23.27 6.96
CA ALA A 139 -0.40 24.65 6.78
C ALA A 139 -0.35 25.15 5.32
N GLN A 140 0.22 24.37 4.40
CA GLN A 140 0.43 24.75 3.00
C GLN A 140 -0.14 23.67 2.08
N ALA A 141 -0.47 24.07 0.83
CA ALA A 141 -0.87 23.11 -0.18
C ALA A 141 0.30 22.19 -0.54
N ILE A 142 0.01 20.90 -0.76
CA ILE A 142 1.00 19.87 -1.04
C ILE A 142 0.71 19.27 -2.41
N ASP A 143 1.72 19.24 -3.27
CA ASP A 143 1.69 18.46 -4.51
C ASP A 143 2.28 17.07 -4.21
N LEU A 144 1.56 15.99 -4.54
CA LEU A 144 2.01 14.61 -4.36
C LEU A 144 1.57 13.69 -5.49
N THR A 145 2.26 12.56 -5.62
CA THR A 145 1.90 11.48 -6.53
C THR A 145 1.42 10.28 -5.74
N LEU A 146 0.16 9.88 -5.91
CA LEU A 146 -0.37 8.61 -5.42
C LEU A 146 -0.21 7.56 -6.53
N SER A 147 0.38 6.41 -6.24
CA SER A 147 0.51 5.32 -7.22
C SER A 147 -0.05 4.01 -6.68
N LEU A 148 -0.80 3.30 -7.52
CA LEU A 148 -1.29 1.95 -7.29
C LEU A 148 -0.59 1.02 -8.28
N ALA A 149 0.32 0.17 -7.79
CA ALA A 149 0.94 -0.89 -8.57
C ALA A 149 0.09 -2.16 -8.48
N PHE A 150 -0.06 -2.90 -9.58
CA PHE A 150 -0.88 -4.11 -9.60
C PHE A 150 -0.37 -5.17 -10.57
N ALA A 151 -0.65 -6.43 -10.24
CA ALA A 151 -0.35 -7.59 -11.08
C ALA A 151 -1.26 -8.77 -10.75
N SER A 152 -1.37 -9.69 -11.71
CA SER A 152 -1.98 -11.01 -11.52
C SER A 152 -1.04 -12.10 -12.00
N ASP A 153 -1.21 -13.29 -11.44
CA ASP A 153 -0.53 -14.50 -11.89
C ASP A 153 -1.49 -15.65 -12.20
N PHE A 154 -2.73 -15.64 -11.72
CA PHE A 154 -3.69 -16.74 -11.86
C PHE A 154 -3.17 -18.06 -11.29
N ALA A 155 -2.34 -17.97 -10.24
CA ALA A 155 -1.84 -19.13 -9.51
C ALA A 155 -2.97 -19.78 -8.70
N ASP A 156 -3.15 -21.09 -8.82
CA ASP A 156 -4.06 -21.82 -7.93
C ASP A 156 -3.52 -21.94 -6.50
N ILE A 157 -4.36 -22.35 -5.55
CA ILE A 157 -3.99 -22.43 -4.13
C ILE A 157 -2.82 -23.40 -3.86
N PHE A 158 -2.60 -24.41 -4.71
CA PHE A 158 -1.45 -25.30 -4.57
C PHE A 158 -0.17 -24.60 -5.02
N GLU A 159 -0.22 -23.84 -6.12
CA GLU A 159 0.91 -23.01 -6.56
C GLU A 159 1.30 -21.97 -5.50
N VAL A 160 0.32 -21.31 -4.89
CA VAL A 160 0.56 -20.37 -3.79
C VAL A 160 1.20 -21.06 -2.57
N ARG A 161 0.86 -22.33 -2.33
CA ARG A 161 1.48 -23.17 -1.28
C ARG A 161 2.85 -23.76 -1.69
N GLY A 162 3.39 -23.37 -2.84
CA GLY A 162 4.74 -23.72 -3.28
C GLY A 162 4.82 -24.88 -4.28
N VAL A 163 3.69 -25.45 -4.72
CA VAL A 163 3.71 -26.44 -5.80
C VAL A 163 4.13 -25.77 -7.10
N ARG A 164 5.18 -26.29 -7.74
CA ARG A 164 5.63 -25.79 -9.04
C ARG A 164 4.94 -26.54 -10.19
N ARG A 165 4.22 -25.83 -11.04
CA ARG A 165 3.64 -26.40 -12.28
C ARG A 165 4.73 -26.55 -13.33
N LYS A 166 4.71 -27.67 -14.05
CA LYS A 166 5.63 -27.91 -15.18
C LYS A 166 5.36 -27.00 -16.38
N ARG A 167 4.10 -26.62 -16.56
CA ARG A 167 3.61 -25.78 -17.65
C ARG A 167 2.54 -24.83 -17.11
N ARG A 168 2.47 -23.64 -17.68
CA ARG A 168 1.41 -22.64 -17.45
C ARG A 168 0.78 -22.25 -18.79
N GLY A 169 -0.39 -21.66 -18.70
CA GLY A 169 -1.05 -20.97 -19.81
C GLY A 169 -0.36 -19.65 -20.16
N GLN A 170 -1.05 -18.82 -20.93
CA GLN A 170 -0.53 -17.53 -21.40
C GLN A 170 -1.30 -16.38 -20.75
N GLY A 171 -0.57 -15.43 -20.15
CA GLY A 171 -1.12 -14.19 -19.61
C GLY A 171 -0.77 -12.98 -20.48
N TRP A 172 -1.64 -11.98 -20.48
CA TRP A 172 -1.43 -10.68 -21.12
C TRP A 172 -2.22 -9.59 -20.41
N ARG A 173 -1.96 -8.32 -20.75
CA ARG A 173 -2.58 -7.15 -20.14
C ARG A 173 -3.08 -6.22 -21.22
N ARG A 174 -4.10 -5.42 -20.90
CA ARG A 174 -4.66 -4.44 -21.82
C ARG A 174 -5.24 -3.25 -21.06
N ILE A 175 -4.82 -2.05 -21.43
CA ILE A 175 -5.47 -0.81 -20.99
C ILE A 175 -6.80 -0.66 -21.74
N LEU A 176 -7.86 -0.37 -21.02
CA LEU A 176 -9.19 -0.05 -21.55
C LEU A 176 -9.36 1.47 -21.71
N GLY A 177 -10.19 1.89 -22.66
CA GLY A 177 -10.65 3.28 -22.72
C GLY A 177 -11.47 3.62 -21.48
N GLY A 178 -11.26 4.82 -20.92
CA GLY A 178 -12.01 5.30 -19.75
C GLY A 178 -11.41 4.95 -18.39
N GLY A 179 -10.11 4.65 -18.29
CA GLY A 179 -9.44 4.53 -16.99
C GLY A 179 -9.47 3.14 -16.36
N GLY A 180 -9.37 2.06 -17.15
CA GLY A 180 -9.34 0.68 -16.63
C GLY A 180 -8.25 -0.19 -17.22
N VAL A 181 -7.87 -1.29 -16.55
CA VAL A 181 -6.94 -2.30 -17.06
C VAL A 181 -7.56 -3.67 -16.90
N VAL A 182 -7.39 -4.53 -17.90
CA VAL A 182 -7.74 -5.96 -17.81
C VAL A 182 -6.46 -6.77 -17.81
N LEU A 183 -6.35 -7.64 -16.82
CA LEU A 183 -5.34 -8.68 -16.74
C LEU A 183 -6.01 -9.99 -17.15
N SER A 184 -5.50 -10.64 -18.18
CA SER A 184 -6.12 -11.85 -18.76
C SER A 184 -5.15 -13.03 -18.71
N TYR A 185 -5.70 -14.23 -18.60
CA TYR A 185 -4.95 -15.47 -18.66
C TYR A 185 -5.77 -16.58 -19.30
N ARG A 186 -5.19 -17.24 -20.29
CA ARG A 186 -5.74 -18.44 -20.92
C ARG A 186 -5.01 -19.66 -20.39
N GLY A 187 -5.71 -20.48 -19.61
CA GLY A 187 -5.16 -21.71 -19.04
C GLY A 187 -4.90 -22.79 -20.10
N LEU A 188 -4.22 -23.87 -19.69
CA LEU A 188 -4.02 -25.06 -20.54
C LEU A 188 -5.33 -25.83 -20.81
N ASP A 189 -6.37 -25.50 -20.04
CA ASP A 189 -7.76 -25.93 -20.21
C ASP A 189 -8.51 -25.05 -21.23
N GLU A 190 -7.82 -24.14 -21.90
CA GLU A 190 -8.38 -23.15 -22.84
C GLU A 190 -9.39 -22.17 -22.21
N THR A 191 -9.54 -22.20 -20.88
CA THR A 191 -10.45 -21.31 -20.16
C THR A 191 -9.80 -19.94 -19.95
N LEU A 192 -10.51 -18.91 -20.38
CA LEU A 192 -10.13 -17.51 -20.18
C LEU A 192 -10.52 -17.08 -18.75
N ARG A 193 -9.57 -16.49 -18.04
CA ARG A 193 -9.72 -15.89 -16.71
C ARG A 193 -9.29 -14.43 -16.78
N GLU A 194 -10.06 -13.53 -16.19
CA GLU A 194 -9.80 -12.09 -16.28
C GLU A 194 -9.99 -11.40 -14.94
N THR A 195 -9.22 -10.34 -14.72
CA THR A 195 -9.37 -9.39 -13.61
C THR A 195 -9.42 -8.00 -14.21
N ALA A 196 -10.56 -7.33 -14.04
CA ALA A 196 -10.74 -5.95 -14.47
C ALA A 196 -10.50 -5.01 -13.28
N LEU A 197 -9.60 -4.05 -13.47
CA LEU A 197 -9.37 -2.93 -12.57
C LEU A 197 -9.98 -1.68 -13.21
N SER A 198 -10.85 -1.01 -12.47
CA SER A 198 -11.47 0.27 -12.87
C SER A 198 -11.15 1.33 -11.83
N PHE A 199 -10.82 2.52 -12.30
CA PHE A 199 -10.37 3.62 -11.45
C PHE A 199 -11.33 4.80 -11.57
N GLU A 200 -11.85 5.29 -10.44
CA GLU A 200 -12.69 6.49 -10.37
C GLU A 200 -12.20 7.41 -9.24
N PRO A 201 -11.73 8.63 -9.54
CA PRO A 201 -11.59 9.21 -10.89
C PRO A 201 -10.53 8.48 -11.74
N ALA A 202 -10.53 8.74 -13.04
CA ALA A 202 -9.49 8.23 -13.95
C ALA A 202 -8.09 8.74 -13.52
N PRO A 203 -7.06 7.89 -13.58
CA PRO A 203 -5.70 8.27 -13.19
C PRO A 203 -5.10 9.30 -14.14
N THR A 204 -4.21 10.14 -13.62
CA THR A 204 -3.43 11.11 -14.42
C THR A 204 -2.57 10.40 -15.47
N LEU A 205 -1.99 9.26 -15.10
CA LEU A 205 -1.26 8.40 -16.00
C LEU A 205 -1.62 6.94 -15.71
N GLN A 206 -1.85 6.20 -16.77
CA GLN A 206 -2.23 4.79 -16.72
C GLN A 206 -1.25 3.93 -17.49
N MET A 207 -0.78 2.86 -16.85
CA MET A 207 0.07 1.83 -17.42
C MET A 207 -0.59 0.46 -17.25
N GLU A 208 -0.04 -0.56 -17.90
CA GLU A 208 -0.55 -1.94 -17.78
C GLU A 208 -0.38 -2.55 -16.38
N SER A 209 0.45 -1.96 -15.53
CA SER A 209 0.76 -2.46 -14.17
C SER A 209 0.70 -1.39 -13.10
N ALA A 210 0.30 -0.16 -13.43
CA ALA A 210 0.22 0.93 -12.49
C ALA A 210 -0.81 1.98 -12.90
N ALA A 211 -1.44 2.62 -11.91
CA ALA A 211 -2.25 3.80 -12.08
C ALA A 211 -1.74 4.89 -11.13
N THR A 212 -1.47 6.09 -11.65
CA THR A 212 -0.87 7.18 -10.88
C THR A 212 -1.71 8.45 -10.95
N TYR A 213 -1.79 9.16 -9.83
CA TYR A 213 -2.53 10.40 -9.67
C TYR A 213 -1.59 11.51 -9.22
N ALA A 214 -1.47 12.56 -10.02
CA ALA A 214 -0.84 13.80 -9.59
C ALA A 214 -1.90 14.65 -8.88
N LEU A 215 -1.70 14.91 -7.60
CA LEU A 215 -2.67 15.51 -6.71
C LEU A 215 -2.11 16.77 -6.07
N ARG A 216 -2.96 17.79 -5.93
CA ARG A 216 -2.69 18.98 -5.13
C ARG A 216 -3.70 19.04 -3.99
N LEU A 217 -3.22 18.84 -2.76
CA LEU A 217 -4.05 18.84 -1.56
C LEU A 217 -3.97 20.21 -0.88
N ALA A 218 -5.11 20.89 -0.77
CA ALA A 218 -5.23 22.10 0.05
C ALA A 218 -5.17 21.75 1.55
N PRO A 219 -4.78 22.70 2.43
CA PRO A 219 -4.88 22.54 3.89
C PRO A 219 -6.30 22.22 4.38
#